data_AF-A0AA88UW94-F1
#
_entry.id   AF-A0AA88UW94-F1
#
_cell.length_a   1.000
_cell.length_b   1.000
_cell.length_c   1.000
_cell.angle_alpha   90.00
_cell.angle_beta   90.00
_cell.angle_gamma   90.00
#
_symmetry.space_group_name_H-M   'P 1'
#
loop_
_entity.id
_entity.type
_entity.pdbx_description
1 polymer ?
#
loop_
_entity_poly.entity_id
_entity_poly.type
_entity_poly.pdbx_seq_one_letter_code
_entity_poly.pdbx_strand_id
1 'polypeptide(L)'
;MLTGKGPTNDMFNNGLNLHNVAKMAIPDGIMDISDPLLFQHDEEEEKTTKDFQFRKQEKDEKVKQCLLSVFRVGIACSMELPRERIDISSVSEDGPKPDTVTWNTMICGYCSLQMLSEALQLYEELQHGRTKPNAITYTILINA
;
A
#
# COMPACT_ATOMS: atom_id res chain seq x y z
N MET A 1 -9.02 -2.46 22.04
CA MET A 1 -8.26 -1.20 22.24
C MET A 1 -6.81 -1.45 21.86
N LEU A 2 -6.38 -0.99 20.69
CA LEU A 2 -4.95 -0.95 20.34
C LEU A 2 -4.30 0.12 21.21
N THR A 3 -3.61 -0.27 22.27
CA THR A 3 -2.79 0.64 23.07
C THR A 3 -1.51 0.96 22.30
N GLY A 4 -1.65 1.65 21.18
CA GLY A 4 -0.52 2.12 20.39
C GLY A 4 0.05 3.36 21.05
N LYS A 5 1.22 3.24 21.70
CA LYS A 5 2.04 4.43 21.99
C LYS A 5 2.29 5.10 20.64
N GLY A 6 1.97 6.39 20.54
CA GLY A 6 2.23 7.16 19.34
C GLY A 6 3.72 7.10 18.96
N PRO A 7 4.07 7.31 17.69
CA PRO A 7 5.45 7.36 17.26
C PRO A 7 6.24 8.36 18.12
N THR A 8 7.32 7.91 18.76
CA THR A 8 8.15 8.77 19.63
C THR A 8 9.30 9.45 18.88
N ASN A 9 9.36 9.27 17.56
CA ASN A 9 10.40 9.88 16.73
C ASN A 9 10.05 11.36 16.48
N ASP A 10 11.05 12.24 16.59
CA ASP A 10 10.89 13.68 16.42
C ASP A 10 10.30 14.08 15.07
N MET A 11 10.40 13.22 14.07
CA MET A 11 9.76 13.44 12.76
C MET A 11 8.22 13.49 12.80
N PHE A 12 7.58 12.98 13.86
CA PHE A 12 6.13 13.04 14.06
C PHE A 12 5.69 14.19 14.99
N ASN A 13 6.59 15.13 15.27
CA ASN A 13 6.26 16.33 16.03
C ASN A 13 5.28 17.23 15.24
N ASN A 14 4.56 18.11 15.94
CA ASN A 14 3.58 19.06 15.36
C ASN A 14 2.29 18.47 14.75
N GLY A 15 1.87 17.27 15.17
CA GLY A 15 0.60 16.68 14.72
C GLY A 15 0.69 16.01 13.35
N LEU A 16 1.90 15.79 12.83
CA LEU A 16 2.12 14.95 11.66
C LEU A 16 1.87 13.48 12.03
N ASN A 17 0.88 12.87 11.38
CA ASN A 17 0.64 11.44 11.45
C ASN A 17 1.42 10.70 10.34
N LEU A 18 1.45 9.37 10.41
CA LEU A 18 2.17 8.53 9.45
C LEU A 18 1.71 8.75 8.00
N HIS A 19 0.41 8.99 7.80
CA HIS A 19 -0.15 9.29 6.50
C HIS A 19 0.48 10.56 5.90
N ASN A 20 0.52 11.66 6.65
CA ASN A 20 1.05 12.93 6.19
C ASN A 20 2.55 12.84 5.89
N VAL A 21 3.31 12.14 6.73
CA VAL A 21 4.75 11.93 6.52
C VAL A 21 5.00 11.15 5.23
N ALA A 22 4.29 10.03 5.03
CA ALA A 22 4.43 9.23 3.81
C ALA A 22 3.99 10.02 2.56
N LYS A 23 2.91 10.79 2.65
CA LYS A 23 2.39 11.63 1.56
C LYS A 23 3.38 12.72 1.13
N MET A 24 4.05 13.37 2.08
CA MET A 24 5.04 14.41 1.78
C MET A 24 6.31 13.87 1.12
N ALA A 25 6.64 12.61 1.34
CA ALA A 25 7.84 11.99 0.78
C ALA A 25 7.68 11.56 -0.69
N ILE A 26 6.46 11.48 -1.24
CA ILE A 26 6.23 10.99 -2.60
C ILE A 26 6.15 12.15 -3.60
N PRO A 27 6.76 12.04 -4.81
CA PRO A 27 7.50 10.87 -5.31
C PRO A 27 9.00 10.89 -5.02
N ASP A 28 9.57 12.02 -4.63
CA ASP A 28 11.01 12.24 -4.71
C ASP A 28 11.79 11.72 -3.50
N GLY A 29 11.19 11.74 -2.30
CA GLY A 29 11.77 11.32 -1.03
C GLY A 29 11.39 9.90 -0.59
N ILE A 30 10.91 9.04 -1.50
CA ILE A 30 10.47 7.68 -1.12
C ILE A 30 11.60 6.81 -0.55
N MET A 31 12.85 7.07 -0.99
CA MET A 31 14.03 6.36 -0.48
C MET A 31 14.29 6.68 1.00
N ASP A 32 13.91 7.87 1.46
CA ASP A 32 14.14 8.32 2.85
C ASP A 32 13.21 7.64 3.86
N ILE A 33 12.09 7.11 3.38
CA ILE A 33 11.07 6.41 4.18
C ILE A 33 11.00 4.90 3.91
N SER A 34 11.84 4.42 2.99
CA SER A 34 11.94 2.99 2.66
C SER A 34 13.03 2.32 3.49
N ASP A 35 12.89 1.01 3.73
CA ASP A 35 13.93 0.24 4.43
C ASP A 35 15.23 0.24 3.60
N PRO A 36 16.37 0.73 4.13
CA PRO A 36 17.64 0.75 3.43
C PRO A 36 18.10 -0.62 2.91
N LEU A 37 17.67 -1.72 3.56
CA LEU A 37 18.01 -3.09 3.17
C LEU A 37 17.45 -3.47 1.80
N LEU A 38 16.38 -2.81 1.34
CA LEU A 38 15.81 -3.04 0.00
C LEU A 38 16.80 -2.77 -1.13
N PHE A 39 17.86 -2.00 -0.87
CA PHE A 39 18.87 -1.61 -1.84
C PHE A 39 20.24 -2.26 -1.61
N GLN A 40 20.39 -3.13 -0.60
CA GLN A 40 21.70 -3.67 -0.18
C GLN A 40 22.05 -5.07 -0.73
N HIS A 41 21.14 -5.72 -1.45
CA HIS A 41 21.44 -7.01 -2.08
C HIS A 41 22.04 -6.79 -3.47
N ASP A 42 23.39 -6.77 -3.56
CA ASP A 42 24.23 -7.22 -4.69
C ASP A 42 25.67 -6.61 -4.58
N GLU A 43 26.36 -6.71 -3.43
CA GLU A 43 27.76 -6.22 -3.31
C GLU A 43 28.83 -7.33 -3.20
N GLU A 44 28.43 -8.59 -3.09
CA GLU A 44 29.36 -9.73 -3.03
C GLU A 44 29.29 -10.59 -4.30
N GLU A 45 29.65 -10.03 -5.45
CA GLU A 45 30.46 -10.70 -6.49
C GLU A 45 30.69 -9.75 -7.70
N GLU A 46 31.96 -9.60 -8.08
CA GLU A 46 32.48 -9.00 -9.32
C GLU A 46 32.19 -7.50 -9.62
N LYS A 47 33.00 -6.66 -8.96
CA LYS A 47 33.39 -5.33 -9.48
C LYS A 47 34.15 -5.49 -10.80
N THR A 48 33.54 -5.20 -11.95
CA THR A 48 34.10 -4.41 -13.09
C THR A 48 33.36 -4.65 -14.42
N THR A 49 32.17 -4.08 -14.62
CA THR A 49 31.67 -3.82 -15.99
C THR A 49 30.64 -2.68 -15.97
N LYS A 50 30.67 -1.77 -16.97
CA LYS A 50 29.65 -0.71 -17.14
C LYS A 50 28.23 -1.30 -17.21
N ASP A 51 28.12 -2.52 -17.74
CA ASP A 51 26.88 -3.29 -17.81
C ASP A 51 26.31 -3.67 -16.43
N PHE A 52 27.16 -3.76 -15.39
CA PHE A 52 26.71 -4.00 -14.02
C PHE A 52 26.07 -2.75 -13.42
N GLN A 53 26.70 -1.59 -13.56
CA GLN A 53 26.15 -0.31 -13.09
C GLN A 53 24.82 0.03 -13.79
N PHE A 54 24.74 -0.20 -15.11
CA PHE A 54 23.51 0.00 -15.86
C PHE A 54 22.37 -0.91 -15.36
N ARG A 55 22.64 -2.21 -15.18
CA ARG A 55 21.65 -3.16 -14.65
C ARG A 55 21.23 -2.86 -13.21
N LYS A 56 22.16 -2.44 -12.36
CA LYS A 56 21.87 -1.99 -10.98
C LYS A 56 20.95 -0.76 -11.00
N GLN A 57 21.28 0.24 -11.80
CA GLN A 57 20.46 1.45 -11.93
C GLN A 57 19.05 1.16 -12.48
N GLU A 58 18.93 0.25 -13.46
CA GLU A 58 17.62 -0.17 -13.97
C GLU A 58 16.80 -0.93 -12.92
N LYS A 59 17.46 -1.79 -12.11
CA LYS A 59 16.83 -2.52 -11.00
C LYS A 59 16.35 -1.56 -9.92
N ASP A 60 17.18 -0.61 -9.50
CA ASP A 60 16.85 0.39 -8.49
C ASP A 60 15.67 1.27 -8.94
N GLU A 61 15.63 1.66 -10.22
CA GLU A 61 14.49 2.40 -10.77
C GLU A 61 13.20 1.55 -10.75
N LYS A 62 13.26 0.27 -11.11
CA LYS A 62 12.11 -0.64 -11.00
C LYS A 62 11.63 -0.80 -9.56
N VAL A 63 12.56 -0.93 -8.60
CA VAL A 63 12.23 -0.99 -7.17
C VAL A 63 11.58 0.31 -6.71
N LYS A 64 12.13 1.47 -7.11
CA LYS A 64 11.55 2.79 -6.82
C LYS A 64 10.12 2.90 -7.36
N GLN A 65 9.86 2.50 -8.60
CA GLN A 65 8.52 2.51 -9.18
C GLN A 65 7.55 1.58 -8.42
N CYS A 66 8.01 0.39 -8.03
CA CYS A 66 7.22 -0.53 -7.21
C CYS A 66 6.87 0.09 -5.84
N LEU A 67 7.85 0.68 -5.16
CA LEU A 67 7.65 1.37 -3.89
C LEU A 67 6.66 2.53 -4.05
N LEU A 68 6.79 3.34 -5.11
CA LEU A 68 5.87 4.45 -5.38
C LEU A 68 4.43 3.95 -5.50
N SER A 69 4.21 2.85 -6.21
CA SER A 69 2.88 2.25 -6.33
C SER A 69 2.35 1.76 -4.98
N VAL A 70 3.15 0.98 -4.24
CA VAL A 70 2.75 0.42 -2.94
C VAL A 70 2.42 1.52 -1.93
N PHE A 71 3.27 2.55 -1.82
CA PHE A 71 3.04 3.64 -0.88
C PHE A 71 1.85 4.51 -1.29
N ARG A 72 1.63 4.77 -2.59
CA ARG A 72 0.42 5.48 -3.06
C ARG A 72 -0.85 4.76 -2.63
N VAL A 73 -0.90 3.44 -2.82
CA VAL A 73 -2.02 2.61 -2.38
C VAL A 73 -2.17 2.70 -0.85
N GLY A 74 -1.08 2.51 -0.09
CA GLY A 74 -1.11 2.59 1.38
C GLY A 74 -1.56 3.95 1.92
N ILE A 75 -1.11 5.05 1.31
CA ILE A 75 -1.53 6.42 1.67
C ILE A 75 -3.01 6.59 1.37
N ALA A 76 -3.46 6.24 0.17
CA ALA A 76 -4.86 6.39 -0.19
C ALA A 76 -5.78 5.52 0.70
N CYS A 77 -5.37 4.30 1.05
CA CYS A 77 -6.15 3.44 1.95
C CYS A 77 -6.11 3.89 3.43
N SER A 78 -5.17 4.75 3.82
CA SER A 78 -5.04 5.27 5.19
C SER A 78 -5.80 6.58 5.43
N MET A 79 -6.57 7.08 4.45
CA MET A 79 -7.46 8.23 4.66
C MET A 79 -8.52 7.91 5.74
N GLU A 80 -8.81 8.91 6.58
CA GLU A 80 -9.77 8.79 7.68
C GLU A 80 -11.17 8.46 7.16
N LEU A 81 -11.58 9.10 6.06
CA LEU A 81 -12.88 8.91 5.44
C LEU A 81 -12.79 7.92 4.26
N PRO A 82 -13.63 6.86 4.20
CA PRO A 82 -13.61 5.88 3.12
C PRO A 82 -13.84 6.48 1.73
N ARG A 83 -14.66 7.53 1.67
CA ARG A 83 -14.94 8.26 0.42
C ARG A 83 -13.72 8.97 -0.16
N GLU A 84 -12.69 9.20 0.67
CA GLU A 84 -11.43 9.79 0.25
C GLU A 84 -10.37 8.72 -0.08
N ARG A 85 -10.67 7.44 0.20
CA ARG A 85 -9.79 6.33 -0.17
C ARG A 85 -9.89 6.06 -1.67
N ILE A 86 -8.81 5.52 -2.21
CA ILE A 86 -8.75 5.15 -3.63
C ILE A 86 -9.76 4.04 -3.95
N ASP A 87 -10.37 4.14 -5.12
CA ASP A 87 -11.21 3.07 -5.67
C ASP A 87 -10.35 1.85 -6.06
N ILE A 88 -10.92 0.65 -5.94
CA ILE A 88 -10.21 -0.60 -6.28
C ILE A 88 -9.75 -0.62 -7.74
N SER A 89 -10.49 0.03 -8.64
CA SER A 89 -10.14 0.18 -10.05
C SER A 89 -8.82 0.93 -10.24
N SER A 90 -8.63 2.06 -9.54
CA SER A 90 -7.43 2.87 -9.64
C SER A 90 -6.19 2.18 -9.04
N VAL A 91 -6.37 1.29 -8.06
CA VAL A 91 -5.27 0.42 -7.57
C VAL A 91 -4.74 -0.49 -8.70
N SER A 92 -5.61 -0.94 -9.60
CA SER A 92 -5.23 -1.81 -10.72
C SER A 92 -4.62 -1.06 -11.91
N GLU A 93 -4.89 0.24 -12.07
CA GLU A 93 -4.38 1.05 -13.17
C GLU A 93 -2.94 1.52 -12.92
N ASP A 94 -2.68 2.03 -11.71
CA ASP A 94 -1.40 2.62 -11.31
C ASP A 94 -0.55 1.67 -10.44
N GLY A 95 -0.93 0.39 -10.35
CA GLY A 95 -0.29 -0.52 -9.43
C GLY A 95 -0.49 -2.02 -9.63
N PRO A 96 -0.04 -2.82 -8.64
CA PRO A 96 -0.17 -4.26 -8.70
C PRO A 96 -1.65 -4.65 -8.69
N LYS A 97 -1.98 -5.69 -9.47
CA LYS A 97 -3.35 -6.19 -9.55
C LYS A 97 -3.85 -6.59 -8.16
N PRO A 98 -5.02 -6.07 -7.73
CA PRO A 98 -5.59 -6.42 -6.43
C PRO A 98 -5.81 -7.93 -6.28
N ASP A 99 -5.29 -8.49 -5.19
CA ASP A 99 -5.53 -9.88 -4.79
C ASP A 99 -6.66 -9.96 -3.76
N THR A 100 -7.04 -11.18 -3.34
CA THR A 100 -8.13 -11.38 -2.37
C THR A 100 -7.88 -10.62 -1.06
N VAL A 101 -6.62 -10.43 -0.65
CA VAL A 101 -6.28 -9.68 0.56
C VAL A 101 -6.54 -8.20 0.37
N THR A 102 -6.17 -7.62 -0.78
CA THR A 102 -6.49 -6.23 -1.13
C THR A 102 -8.00 -5.98 -1.07
N TRP A 103 -8.79 -6.84 -1.72
CA TRP A 103 -10.26 -6.74 -1.71
C TRP A 103 -10.83 -6.84 -0.29
N ASN A 104 -10.41 -7.83 0.49
CA ASN A 104 -10.87 -8.02 1.86
C ASN A 104 -10.55 -6.82 2.75
N THR A 105 -9.36 -6.23 2.58
CA THR A 105 -8.95 -5.05 3.34
C THR A 105 -9.87 -3.86 3.05
N MET A 106 -10.19 -3.63 1.79
CA MET A 106 -11.09 -2.55 1.37
C MET A 106 -12.52 -2.76 1.91
N ILE A 107 -13.08 -3.96 1.72
CA ILE A 107 -14.41 -4.32 2.22
C ILE A 107 -14.49 -4.14 3.75
N CYS A 108 -13.49 -4.63 4.48
CA CYS A 108 -13.41 -4.48 5.94
C CYS A 108 -13.39 -3.01 6.37
N GLY A 109 -12.66 -2.17 5.64
CA GLY A 109 -12.62 -0.72 5.87
C GLY A 109 -14.01 -0.08 5.79
N TYR A 110 -14.79 -0.39 4.76
CA TYR A 110 -16.16 0.11 4.61
C TYR A 110 -17.12 -0.45 5.68
N CYS A 111 -17.03 -1.75 5.99
CA CYS A 111 -17.82 -2.38 7.07
C CYS A 111 -17.56 -1.71 8.43
N SER A 112 -16.30 -1.46 8.79
CA SER A 112 -15.91 -0.85 10.08
C SER A 112 -16.49 0.55 10.31
N LEU A 113 -16.98 1.19 9.25
CA LEU A 113 -17.55 2.53 9.26
C LEU A 113 -19.05 2.53 8.93
N GLN A 114 -19.70 1.36 9.02
CA GLN A 114 -21.14 1.16 8.76
C GLN A 114 -21.58 1.54 7.34
N MET A 115 -20.64 1.54 6.38
CA MET A 115 -20.88 1.84 4.97
C MET A 115 -21.12 0.52 4.19
N LEU A 116 -22.18 -0.20 4.54
CA LEU A 116 -22.42 -1.55 4.05
C LEU A 116 -22.73 -1.59 2.55
N SER A 117 -23.36 -0.56 1.99
CA SER A 117 -23.67 -0.48 0.57
C SER A 117 -22.41 -0.51 -0.29
N GLU A 118 -21.41 0.31 0.06
CA GLU A 118 -20.12 0.38 -0.60
C GLU A 118 -19.32 -0.92 -0.41
N ALA A 119 -19.39 -1.52 0.78
CA ALA A 119 -18.77 -2.82 1.05
C ALA A 119 -19.35 -3.94 0.18
N LEU A 120 -20.69 -3.97 0.00
CA LEU A 120 -21.37 -4.96 -0.82
C LEU A 120 -21.10 -4.75 -2.32
N GLN A 121 -20.98 -3.51 -2.78
CA GLN A 121 -20.57 -3.23 -4.16
C GLN A 121 -19.19 -3.82 -4.46
N LEU A 122 -18.21 -3.62 -3.58
CA LEU A 122 -16.88 -4.24 -3.74
C LEU A 122 -16.92 -5.77 -3.67
N TYR A 123 -17.79 -6.34 -2.83
CA TYR A 123 -18.01 -7.78 -2.79
C TYR A 123 -18.58 -8.31 -4.12
N GLU A 124 -19.56 -7.61 -4.72
CA GLU A 124 -20.11 -7.99 -6.01
C GLU A 124 -19.05 -7.92 -7.11
N GLU A 125 -18.23 -6.87 -7.13
CA GLU A 125 -17.11 -6.76 -8.08
C GLU A 125 -16.09 -7.90 -7.91
N LEU A 126 -15.74 -8.24 -6.66
CA LEU A 126 -14.89 -9.39 -6.36
C LEU A 126 -15.54 -10.71 -6.83
N GLN A 127 -16.84 -10.89 -6.62
CA GLN A 127 -17.55 -12.12 -7.00
C GLN A 127 -17.54 -12.35 -8.52
N HIS A 128 -17.75 -11.28 -9.30
CA HIS A 128 -17.80 -11.32 -10.75
C HIS A 128 -16.42 -11.17 -11.42
N GLY A 129 -15.39 -10.79 -10.66
CA GLY A 129 -14.02 -10.68 -11.12
C GLY A 129 -13.28 -12.01 -11.27
N ARG A 130 -11.98 -11.90 -11.60
CA ARG A 130 -11.04 -13.03 -11.71
C ARG A 130 -10.62 -13.59 -10.36
N THR A 131 -10.50 -12.72 -9.36
CA THR A 131 -10.27 -13.08 -7.95
C THR A 131 -11.58 -13.56 -7.35
N LYS A 132 -11.55 -14.48 -6.38
CA LYS A 132 -12.77 -14.99 -5.73
C LYS A 132 -12.82 -14.66 -4.24
N PRO A 133 -14.02 -14.43 -3.68
CA PRO A 133 -14.22 -14.35 -2.23
C PRO A 133 -13.71 -15.61 -1.53
N ASN A 134 -13.20 -15.45 -0.32
CA ASN A 134 -12.78 -16.57 0.54
C ASN A 134 -13.46 -16.49 1.91
N ALA A 135 -13.13 -17.43 2.80
CA ALA A 135 -13.72 -17.48 4.14
C ALA A 135 -13.53 -16.17 4.94
N ILE A 136 -12.41 -15.47 4.73
CA ILE A 136 -12.14 -14.17 5.36
C ILE A 136 -13.11 -13.12 4.83
N THR A 137 -13.39 -13.09 3.53
CA THR A 137 -14.36 -12.17 2.91
C THR A 137 -15.74 -12.29 3.58
N TYR A 138 -16.25 -13.51 3.73
CA TYR A 138 -17.54 -13.75 4.37
C TYR A 138 -17.53 -13.41 5.85
N THR A 139 -16.44 -13.72 6.55
CA THR A 139 -16.29 -13.37 7.97
C THR A 139 -16.34 -11.86 8.18
N ILE A 140 -15.70 -11.08 7.31
CA ILE A 140 -15.77 -9.61 7.35
C ILE A 140 -17.21 -9.13 7.19
N LEU A 141 -17.91 -9.61 6.16
CA LEU A 141 -19.29 -9.18 5.87
C LEU A 141 -20.29 -9.57 6.96
N ILE A 142 -20.12 -10.75 7.57
CA ILE A 142 -20.97 -11.22 8.68
C ILE A 142 -20.74 -10.39 9.96
N ASN A 143 -19.52 -9.89 10.17
CA ASN A 143 -19.15 -9.09 11.35
C ASN A 143 -19.33 -7.58 11.16
N ALA A 144 -19.87 -7.15 10.01
CA ALA A 144 -20.03 -5.75 9.64
C ALA A 144 -21.05 -5.00 10.52
#